data_AF-A0A424Y2B2-F1
#
_entry.id   AF-A0A424Y2B2-F1
#
_cell.length_a   1.000
_cell.length_b   1.000
_cell.length_c   1.000
_cell.angle_alpha   90.00
_cell.angle_beta   90.00
_cell.angle_gamma   90.00
#
_symmetry.space_group_name_H-M   'P 1'
#
loop_
_entity.id
_entity.type
_entity.pdbx_description
1 polymer ?
#
loop_
_entity_poly.entity_id
_entity_poly.type
_entity_poly.pdbx_seq_one_letter_code
_entity_poly.pdbx_strand_id
1 'polypeptide(L)'
;MSLTIEEKHDLIVGQEKIFAYTLAKELIPKPETSVWMILLPFLFVYHMFNIQKYKNSIHDFAANFMNTKNKALDMALEELKSGQKAEITLEKCFPQVDSANDKEVRVCQKQLKEIEILYAHYLKLLQARGKTYESLVKDAYRRGGDFRTFLNKLTSAEGEVNKYVLKVYQTTDQAKKITKKMEDTIYNFREQDVRKYF
;
A
#
# COMPACT_ATOMS: atom_id res chain seq x y z
N MET A 1 4.81 -26.91 -14.37
CA MET A 1 3.89 -25.84 -14.79
C MET A 1 4.11 -24.63 -13.91
N SER A 2 4.40 -23.47 -14.51
CA SER A 2 4.35 -22.16 -13.84
C SER A 2 2.90 -21.72 -13.68
N LEU A 3 2.60 -20.93 -12.65
CA LEU A 3 1.28 -20.32 -12.49
C LEU A 3 0.95 -19.40 -13.68
N THR A 4 -0.33 -19.30 -14.04
CA THR A 4 -0.82 -18.29 -14.97
C THR A 4 -0.65 -16.89 -14.37
N ILE A 5 -0.79 -15.84 -15.18
CA ILE A 5 -0.65 -14.46 -14.69
C ILE A 5 -1.76 -14.15 -13.69
N GLU A 6 -2.98 -14.66 -13.92
CA GLU A 6 -4.13 -14.53 -13.03
C GLU A 6 -3.91 -15.27 -11.69
N GLU A 7 -3.36 -16.49 -11.73
CA GLU A 7 -3.04 -17.24 -10.51
C GLU A 7 -1.94 -16.54 -9.69
N LYS A 8 -0.93 -15.93 -10.34
CA LYS A 8 0.07 -15.12 -9.65
C LYS A 8 -0.52 -13.85 -9.07
N HIS A 9 -1.43 -13.20 -9.81
CA HIS A 9 -2.16 -12.04 -9.32
C HIS A 9 -2.88 -12.37 -8.02
N ASP A 10 -3.66 -13.44 -7.98
CA ASP A 10 -4.42 -13.84 -6.80
C ASP A 10 -3.51 -14.22 -5.63
N LEU A 11 -2.37 -14.86 -5.92
CA LEU A 11 -1.34 -15.16 -4.93
C LEU A 11 -0.74 -13.89 -4.32
N ILE A 12 -0.43 -12.88 -5.14
CA ILE A 12 0.11 -11.59 -4.69
C ILE A 12 -0.94 -10.84 -3.85
N VAL A 13 -2.19 -10.74 -4.34
CA VAL A 13 -3.31 -10.14 -3.58
C VAL A 13 -3.49 -10.82 -2.24
N GLY A 14 -3.43 -12.16 -2.20
CA GLY A 14 -3.54 -12.93 -0.97
C GLY A 14 -2.46 -12.56 0.04
N GLN A 15 -1.20 -12.47 -0.40
CA GLN A 15 -0.08 -12.07 0.46
C GLN A 15 -0.23 -10.64 0.98
N GLU A 16 -0.59 -9.69 0.12
CA GLU A 16 -0.78 -8.29 0.49
C GLU A 16 -1.94 -8.12 1.48
N LYS A 17 -3.03 -8.88 1.31
CA LYS A 17 -4.13 -8.92 2.29
C LYS A 17 -3.63 -9.45 3.63
N ILE A 18 -2.89 -10.55 3.67
CA ILE A 18 -2.32 -11.08 4.92
C ILE A 18 -1.46 -10.02 5.62
N PHE A 19 -0.62 -9.31 4.85
CA PHE A 19 0.17 -8.20 5.38
C PHE A 19 -0.72 -7.11 5.99
N ALA A 20 -1.71 -6.62 5.24
CA ALA A 20 -2.62 -5.57 5.66
C ALA A 20 -3.41 -5.93 6.92
N TYR A 21 -3.93 -7.15 7.00
CA TYR A 21 -4.68 -7.64 8.16
C TYR A 21 -3.80 -7.85 9.39
N THR A 22 -2.57 -8.35 9.19
CA THR A 22 -1.61 -8.49 10.29
C THR A 22 -1.21 -7.12 10.85
N LEU A 23 -0.96 -6.15 9.97
CA LEU A 23 -0.68 -4.77 10.36
C LEU A 23 -1.84 -4.15 11.14
N ALA A 24 -3.07 -4.30 10.64
CA ALA A 24 -4.26 -3.80 11.31
C ALA A 24 -4.39 -4.35 12.74
N LYS A 25 -4.18 -5.66 12.92
CA LYS A 25 -4.27 -6.33 14.23
C LYS A 25 -3.22 -5.80 15.23
N GLU A 26 -2.00 -5.52 14.79
CA GLU A 26 -0.94 -4.97 15.65
C GLU A 26 -1.18 -3.51 16.05
N LEU A 27 -1.80 -2.73 15.15
CA LEU A 27 -2.04 -1.31 15.37
C LEU A 27 -3.29 -1.01 16.17
N ILE A 28 -4.31 -1.83 16.03
CA ILE A 28 -5.60 -1.68 16.69
C ILE A 28 -5.65 -2.68 17.85
N PRO A 29 -5.16 -2.33 19.05
CA PRO A 29 -5.51 -3.09 20.23
C PRO A 29 -7.04 -3.04 20.43
N LYS A 30 -7.57 -4.03 21.17
CA LYS A 30 -8.99 -4.12 21.58
C LYS A 30 -9.60 -2.74 21.90
N PRO A 31 -10.89 -2.56 21.59
CA PRO A 31 -11.45 -1.34 21.04
C PRO A 31 -11.34 -0.15 21.98
N GLU A 32 -10.38 0.74 21.74
CA GLU A 32 -10.49 2.13 22.14
C GLU A 32 -10.85 2.96 20.90
N THR A 33 -12.01 3.62 20.95
CA THR A 33 -12.60 4.42 19.86
C THR A 33 -11.70 5.56 19.37
N SER A 34 -10.74 6.01 20.19
CA SER A 34 -9.86 7.15 19.90
C SER A 34 -8.78 6.85 18.86
N VAL A 35 -8.30 5.61 18.78
CA VAL A 35 -7.24 5.20 17.83
C VAL A 35 -7.77 5.17 16.39
N TRP A 36 -9.06 4.86 16.21
CA TRP A 36 -9.73 4.76 14.91
C TRP A 36 -9.85 6.11 14.19
N MET A 37 -10.25 7.17 14.90
CA MET A 37 -10.41 8.52 14.34
C MET A 37 -9.10 9.11 13.85
N ILE A 38 -7.98 8.55 14.28
CA ILE A 38 -6.63 8.99 13.96
C ILE A 38 -6.05 8.21 12.79
N LEU A 39 -6.26 6.90 12.71
CA LEU A 39 -5.75 6.06 11.62
C LEU A 39 -6.49 6.28 10.30
N LEU A 40 -7.79 6.57 10.35
CA LEU A 40 -8.63 6.81 9.18
C LEU A 40 -8.11 7.97 8.31
N PRO A 41 -7.83 9.19 8.80
CA PRO A 41 -7.37 10.30 7.95
C PRO A 41 -6.13 10.03 7.06
N PHE A 42 -5.24 9.11 7.42
CA PHE A 42 -4.02 8.77 6.64
C PHE A 42 -4.30 8.13 5.28
N LEU A 43 -5.43 7.45 5.15
CA LEU A 43 -5.79 6.71 3.94
C LEU A 43 -6.98 7.35 3.20
N PHE A 44 -7.48 8.48 3.69
CA PHE A 44 -8.78 9.05 3.36
C PHE A 44 -8.67 10.47 2.84
N VAL A 45 -7.99 10.64 1.72
CA VAL A 45 -8.33 11.79 0.88
C VAL A 45 -9.70 11.57 0.23
N TYR A 46 -10.05 10.31 -0.03
CA TYR A 46 -11.23 9.98 -0.82
C TYR A 46 -12.59 9.99 -0.09
N HIS A 47 -12.68 10.09 1.24
CA HIS A 47 -13.97 9.80 1.92
C HIS A 47 -14.28 10.61 3.19
N MET A 48 -13.92 11.91 3.24
CA MET A 48 -14.34 12.77 4.35
C MET A 48 -15.88 12.94 4.44
N PHE A 49 -16.64 12.59 3.38
CA PHE A 49 -18.10 12.83 3.30
C PHE A 49 -19.01 11.69 3.76
N ASN A 50 -18.49 10.52 4.14
CA ASN A 50 -19.33 9.34 4.49
C ASN A 50 -19.01 8.76 5.88
N ILE A 51 -18.75 9.64 6.86
CA ILE A 51 -18.48 9.31 8.28
C ILE A 51 -19.52 8.33 8.87
N GLN A 52 -20.74 8.25 8.33
CA GLN A 52 -21.80 7.38 8.81
C GLN A 52 -21.65 5.89 8.45
N LYS A 53 -20.73 5.48 7.57
CA LYS A 53 -20.61 4.08 7.13
C LYS A 53 -19.48 3.26 7.77
N TYR A 54 -18.61 3.88 8.57
CA TYR A 54 -17.43 3.19 9.09
C TYR A 54 -17.75 2.42 10.36
N LYS A 55 -17.92 1.10 10.21
CA LYS A 55 -17.91 0.18 11.35
C LYS A 55 -16.46 -0.08 11.75
N ASN A 56 -15.79 0.91 12.36
CA ASN A 56 -14.56 0.84 13.18
C ASN A 56 -13.88 -0.55 13.25
N SER A 57 -13.34 -1.06 12.14
CA SER A 57 -12.91 -2.47 12.06
C SER A 57 -11.59 -2.66 11.36
N ILE A 58 -10.89 -3.72 11.78
CA ILE A 58 -9.66 -4.23 11.16
C ILE A 58 -9.83 -4.37 9.64
N HIS A 59 -11.04 -4.70 9.17
CA HIS A 59 -11.39 -4.81 7.76
C HIS A 59 -11.31 -3.48 7.03
N ASP A 60 -11.83 -2.39 7.61
CA ASP A 60 -11.78 -1.07 6.99
C ASP A 60 -10.33 -0.60 6.86
N PHE A 61 -9.52 -0.74 7.91
CA PHE A 61 -8.09 -0.40 7.82
C PHE A 61 -7.38 -1.21 6.73
N ALA A 62 -7.56 -2.54 6.74
CA ALA A 62 -6.92 -3.42 5.77
C ALA A 62 -7.35 -3.10 4.33
N ALA A 63 -8.64 -2.87 4.09
CA ALA A 63 -9.16 -2.49 2.78
C ALA A 63 -8.53 -1.17 2.28
N ASN A 64 -8.38 -0.18 3.16
CA ASN A 64 -7.81 1.11 2.78
C ASN A 64 -6.31 1.04 2.52
N PHE A 65 -5.56 0.30 3.34
CA PHE A 65 -4.14 0.05 3.12
C PHE A 65 -3.86 -0.68 1.80
N MET A 66 -4.84 -1.46 1.33
CA MET A 66 -4.79 -2.18 0.07
C MET A 66 -5.13 -1.31 -1.16
N ASN A 67 -5.66 -0.09 -1.01
CA ASN A 67 -6.14 0.69 -2.15
C ASN A 67 -5.05 1.00 -3.19
N THR A 68 -3.89 1.51 -2.75
CA THR A 68 -2.75 1.81 -3.62
C THR A 68 -2.15 0.54 -4.23
N LYS A 69 -2.10 -0.55 -3.45
CA LYS A 69 -1.58 -1.87 -3.84
C LYS A 69 -2.44 -2.52 -4.91
N ASN A 70 -3.75 -2.58 -4.70
CA ASN A 70 -4.70 -3.09 -5.68
C ASN A 70 -4.59 -2.31 -6.99
N LYS A 71 -4.63 -0.97 -6.94
CA LYS A 71 -4.47 -0.13 -8.15
C LYS A 71 -3.18 -0.43 -8.90
N ALA A 72 -2.06 -0.48 -8.19
CA ALA A 72 -0.76 -0.76 -8.78
C ALA A 72 -0.69 -2.17 -9.41
N LEU A 73 -1.27 -3.17 -8.73
CA LEU A 73 -1.29 -4.56 -9.19
C LEU A 73 -2.23 -4.77 -10.39
N ASP A 74 -3.43 -4.17 -10.34
CA ASP A 74 -4.39 -4.18 -11.44
C ASP A 74 -3.77 -3.56 -12.70
N MET A 75 -3.08 -2.42 -12.56
CA MET A 75 -2.37 -1.79 -13.67
C MET A 75 -1.23 -2.66 -14.22
N ALA A 76 -0.48 -3.35 -13.36
CA ALA A 76 0.56 -4.27 -13.78
C ALA A 76 -0.01 -5.49 -14.53
N LEU A 77 -1.16 -5.99 -14.08
CA LEU A 77 -1.88 -7.09 -14.74
C LEU A 77 -2.38 -6.66 -16.12
N GLU A 78 -3.04 -5.51 -16.23
CA GLU A 78 -3.59 -5.00 -17.49
C GLU A 78 -2.49 -4.70 -18.51
N GLU A 79 -1.32 -4.24 -18.08
CA GLU A 79 -0.17 -4.09 -18.98
C GLU A 79 0.29 -5.42 -19.55
N LEU A 80 0.38 -6.48 -18.74
CA LEU A 80 0.80 -7.79 -19.22
C LEU A 80 -0.24 -8.45 -20.12
N LYS A 81 -1.53 -8.14 -19.94
CA LYS A 81 -2.63 -8.62 -20.79
C LYS A 81 -2.72 -7.88 -22.12
N SER A 82 -2.63 -6.55 -22.08
CA SER A 82 -2.83 -5.68 -23.25
C SER A 82 -1.54 -5.43 -24.04
N GLY A 83 -0.38 -5.63 -23.42
CA GLY A 83 0.93 -5.25 -23.96
C GLY A 83 1.17 -3.72 -23.98
N GLN A 84 0.23 -2.92 -23.46
CA GLN A 84 0.34 -1.47 -23.41
C GLN A 84 0.79 -1.03 -22.03
N LYS A 85 1.77 -0.12 -21.99
CA LYS A 85 2.27 0.41 -20.73
C LYS A 85 1.18 1.17 -19.98
N ALA A 86 0.96 0.84 -18.72
CA ALA A 86 0.00 1.54 -17.89
C ALA A 86 0.42 3.00 -17.67
N GLU A 87 -0.54 3.91 -17.81
CA GLU A 87 -0.34 5.34 -17.55
C GLU A 87 -0.74 5.66 -16.11
N ILE A 88 0.25 6.02 -15.29
CA ILE A 88 0.09 6.32 -13.87
C ILE A 88 -0.06 7.83 -13.71
N THR A 89 -1.28 8.31 -13.90
CA THR A 89 -1.64 9.73 -13.76
C THR A 89 -2.69 9.93 -12.67
N LEU A 90 -2.84 11.18 -12.22
CA LEU A 90 -3.80 11.55 -11.18
C LEU A 90 -5.22 11.22 -11.62
N GLU A 91 -5.55 11.52 -12.88
CA GLU A 91 -6.87 11.34 -13.47
C GLU A 91 -7.25 9.85 -13.57
N LYS A 92 -6.28 8.98 -13.87
CA LYS A 92 -6.51 7.53 -13.95
C LYS A 92 -6.54 6.86 -12.58
N CYS A 93 -5.61 7.21 -11.70
CA CYS A 93 -5.53 6.58 -10.39
C CYS A 93 -6.57 7.13 -9.41
N PHE A 94 -6.97 8.39 -9.57
CA PHE A 94 -7.86 9.13 -8.68
C PHE A 94 -8.87 10.01 -9.47
N PRO A 95 -9.71 9.44 -10.36
CA PRO A 95 -10.64 10.21 -11.22
C PRO A 95 -11.66 11.06 -10.46
N GLN A 96 -11.90 10.71 -9.20
CA GLN A 96 -12.81 11.37 -8.28
C GLN A 96 -12.25 12.62 -7.56
N VAL A 97 -10.95 12.88 -7.67
CA VAL A 97 -10.29 13.94 -6.89
C VAL A 97 -10.83 15.28 -7.36
N ASP A 98 -11.26 16.10 -6.41
CA ASP A 98 -11.65 17.47 -6.70
C ASP A 98 -10.40 18.27 -7.05
N SER A 99 -10.24 18.60 -8.34
CA SER A 99 -9.14 19.42 -8.84
C SER A 99 -9.07 20.81 -8.20
N ALA A 100 -10.17 21.30 -7.59
CA ALA A 100 -10.19 22.56 -6.85
C ALA A 100 -9.63 22.42 -5.42
N ASN A 101 -9.48 21.20 -4.90
CA ASN A 101 -8.98 20.93 -3.56
C ASN A 101 -7.46 20.64 -3.58
N ASP A 102 -6.65 21.70 -3.53
CA ASP A 102 -5.19 21.64 -3.53
C ASP A 102 -4.59 20.66 -2.51
N LYS A 103 -5.23 20.53 -1.33
CA LYS A 103 -4.72 19.65 -0.26
C LYS A 103 -4.86 18.18 -0.65
N GLU A 104 -6.01 17.84 -1.19
CA GLU A 104 -6.37 16.50 -1.65
C GLU A 104 -5.54 16.10 -2.87
N VAL A 105 -5.44 16.98 -3.87
CA VAL A 105 -4.57 16.81 -5.04
C VAL A 105 -3.14 16.49 -4.61
N ARG A 106 -2.58 17.22 -3.63
CA ARG A 106 -1.21 17.02 -3.16
C ARG A 106 -0.99 15.68 -2.44
N VAL A 107 -1.99 15.16 -1.72
CA VAL A 107 -1.87 13.81 -1.14
C VAL A 107 -1.91 12.77 -2.25
N CYS A 108 -2.85 12.87 -3.18
CA CYS A 108 -2.97 11.92 -4.28
C CYS A 108 -1.72 11.93 -5.16
N GLN A 109 -1.09 13.08 -5.40
CA GLN A 109 0.22 13.17 -6.04
C GLN A 109 1.33 12.40 -5.30
N LYS A 110 1.33 12.42 -3.96
CA LYS A 110 2.27 11.63 -3.16
C LYS A 110 1.95 10.14 -3.23
N GLN A 111 0.67 9.76 -3.20
CA GLN A 111 0.22 8.39 -3.39
C GLN A 111 0.50 7.86 -4.79
N LEU A 112 0.51 8.69 -5.84
CA LEU A 112 0.95 8.28 -7.18
C LEU A 112 2.38 7.76 -7.17
N LYS A 113 3.27 8.35 -6.37
CA LYS A 113 4.64 7.88 -6.26
C LYS A 113 4.73 6.50 -5.60
N GLU A 114 3.91 6.27 -4.58
CA GLU A 114 3.76 4.94 -3.96
C GLU A 114 3.26 3.92 -4.99
N ILE A 115 2.21 4.27 -5.73
CA ILE A 115 1.61 3.44 -6.79
C ILE A 115 2.65 3.11 -7.87
N GLU A 116 3.45 4.07 -8.32
CA GLU A 116 4.50 3.85 -9.33
C GLU A 116 5.55 2.83 -8.87
N ILE A 117 5.98 2.93 -7.61
CA ILE A 117 6.96 2.00 -7.01
C ILE A 117 6.35 0.59 -6.89
N LEU A 118 5.12 0.50 -6.42
CA LEU A 118 4.38 -0.76 -6.28
C LEU A 118 4.13 -1.42 -7.64
N TYR A 119 3.72 -0.65 -8.64
CA TYR A 119 3.45 -1.15 -9.99
C TYR A 119 4.72 -1.74 -10.61
N ALA A 120 5.86 -1.05 -10.50
CA ALA A 120 7.14 -1.58 -10.98
C ALA A 120 7.55 -2.87 -10.24
N HIS A 121 7.20 -2.99 -8.96
CA HIS A 121 7.41 -4.20 -8.19
C HIS A 121 6.50 -5.35 -8.65
N TYR A 122 5.20 -5.09 -8.82
CA TYR A 122 4.23 -6.10 -9.23
C TYR A 122 4.44 -6.60 -10.66
N LEU A 123 4.85 -5.74 -11.59
CA LEU A 123 5.26 -6.18 -12.93
C LEU A 123 6.36 -7.24 -12.86
N LYS A 124 7.40 -7.02 -12.01
CA LYS A 124 8.46 -8.00 -11.82
C LYS A 124 7.94 -9.30 -11.23
N LEU A 125 7.06 -9.24 -10.23
CA LEU A 125 6.51 -10.46 -9.61
C LEU A 125 5.61 -11.26 -10.56
N LEU A 126 4.78 -10.59 -11.37
CA LEU A 126 3.92 -11.25 -12.33
C LEU A 126 4.73 -11.91 -13.47
N GLN A 127 5.84 -11.30 -13.87
CA GLN A 127 6.77 -11.85 -14.87
C GLN A 127 7.71 -12.93 -14.30
N ALA A 128 7.94 -12.93 -12.98
CA ALA A 128 8.82 -13.88 -12.32
C ALA A 128 8.33 -15.32 -12.38
N ARG A 129 9.26 -16.28 -12.31
CA ARG A 129 8.97 -17.70 -12.27
C ARG A 129 8.88 -18.17 -10.82
N GLY A 130 7.72 -18.71 -10.45
CA GLY A 130 7.50 -19.21 -9.10
C GLY A 130 6.07 -19.70 -8.90
N LYS A 131 5.86 -20.41 -7.79
CA LYS A 131 4.55 -20.92 -7.37
C LYS A 131 4.12 -20.41 -6.00
N THR A 132 5.05 -19.80 -5.26
CA THR A 132 4.83 -19.16 -3.96
C THR A 132 5.30 -17.71 -4.02
N TYR A 133 4.74 -16.85 -3.18
CA TYR A 133 5.14 -15.44 -3.15
C TYR A 133 6.65 -15.28 -2.91
N GLU A 134 7.21 -16.06 -1.98
CA GLU A 134 8.66 -16.12 -1.74
C GLU A 134 9.45 -16.46 -3.02
N SER A 135 9.02 -17.48 -3.78
CA SER A 135 9.70 -17.85 -5.02
C SER A 135 9.60 -16.77 -6.10
N LEU A 136 8.48 -16.03 -6.16
CA LEU A 136 8.31 -14.89 -7.06
C LEU A 136 9.27 -13.76 -6.68
N VAL A 137 9.38 -13.43 -5.39
CA VAL A 137 10.29 -12.38 -4.90
C VAL A 137 11.74 -12.74 -5.16
N LYS A 138 12.15 -13.99 -4.90
CA LYS A 138 13.51 -14.48 -5.15
C LYS A 138 13.91 -14.41 -6.63
N ASP A 139 13.01 -14.79 -7.55
CA ASP A 139 13.29 -14.73 -8.99
C ASP A 139 13.27 -13.28 -9.51
N ALA A 140 12.37 -12.43 -8.99
CA ALA A 140 12.29 -11.01 -9.36
C ALA A 140 13.46 -10.15 -8.84
N TYR A 141 13.95 -10.43 -7.63
CA TYR A 141 15.01 -9.70 -6.95
C TYR A 141 16.13 -10.66 -6.60
N ARG A 142 17.00 -10.96 -7.57
CA ARG A 142 18.10 -11.95 -7.46
C ARG A 142 18.90 -11.90 -6.16
N ARG A 143 18.99 -10.74 -5.49
CA ARG A 143 19.66 -10.53 -4.22
C ARG A 143 18.74 -9.82 -3.22
N GLY A 144 18.88 -10.15 -1.94
CA GLY A 144 18.15 -9.48 -0.86
C GLY A 144 18.39 -7.96 -0.80
N GLY A 145 19.58 -7.49 -1.22
CA GLY A 145 19.87 -6.06 -1.35
C GLY A 145 19.00 -5.33 -2.39
N ASP A 146 18.65 -6.00 -3.49
CA ASP A 146 17.78 -5.41 -4.53
C ASP A 146 16.34 -5.31 -4.02
N PHE A 147 15.88 -6.34 -3.30
CA PHE A 147 14.57 -6.33 -2.66
C PHE A 147 14.49 -5.27 -1.56
N ARG A 148 15.53 -5.16 -0.72
CA ARG A 148 15.64 -4.10 0.31
C ARG A 148 15.65 -2.71 -0.30
N THR A 149 16.28 -2.52 -1.46
CA THR A 149 16.26 -1.25 -2.18
C THR A 149 14.84 -0.87 -2.62
N PHE A 150 14.05 -1.83 -3.09
CA PHE A 150 12.62 -1.61 -3.36
C PHE A 150 11.86 -1.21 -2.09
N LEU A 151 12.04 -1.97 -0.99
CA LEU A 151 11.35 -1.70 0.28
C LEU A 151 11.70 -0.32 0.83
N ASN A 152 12.96 0.11 0.74
CA ASN A 152 13.38 1.45 1.17
C ASN A 152 12.73 2.56 0.33
N LYS A 153 12.62 2.37 -0.99
CA LYS A 153 11.90 3.32 -1.86
C LYS A 153 10.42 3.40 -1.48
N LEU A 154 9.79 2.25 -1.23
CA LEU A 154 8.39 2.19 -0.82
C LEU A 154 8.16 2.88 0.53
N THR A 155 8.97 2.56 1.54
CA THR A 155 8.93 3.20 2.86
C THR A 155 9.08 4.72 2.76
N SER A 156 10.01 5.21 1.91
CA SER A 156 10.19 6.65 1.72
C SER A 156 8.97 7.31 1.07
N ALA A 157 8.32 6.66 0.11
CA ALA A 157 7.13 7.20 -0.54
C ALA A 157 5.91 7.23 0.41
N GLU A 158 5.68 6.14 1.15
CA GLU A 158 4.63 6.05 2.17
C GLU A 158 4.86 7.09 3.30
N GLY A 159 6.10 7.26 3.75
CA GLY A 159 6.46 8.27 4.75
C GLY A 159 6.18 9.70 4.29
N GLU A 160 6.37 10.01 3.01
CA GLU A 160 6.03 11.32 2.45
C GLU A 160 4.52 11.59 2.42
N VAL A 161 3.70 10.55 2.17
CA VAL A 161 2.24 10.63 2.30
C VAL A 161 1.86 10.91 3.76
N ASN A 162 2.34 10.07 4.69
CA ASN A 162 2.07 10.18 6.12
C ASN A 162 2.44 11.56 6.68
N LYS A 163 3.65 12.04 6.37
CA LYS A 163 4.15 13.34 6.81
C LYS A 163 3.25 14.49 6.32
N TYR A 164 2.80 14.44 5.07
CA TYR A 164 1.92 15.47 4.54
C TYR A 164 0.54 15.42 5.18
N VAL A 165 -0.02 14.22 5.38
CA VAL A 165 -1.33 14.08 6.04
C VAL A 165 -1.27 14.55 7.50
N LEU A 166 -0.24 14.18 8.26
CA LEU A 166 -0.03 14.68 9.63
C LEU A 166 0.06 16.21 9.67
N LYS A 167 0.69 16.82 8.67
CA LYS A 167 0.82 18.29 8.59
C LYS A 167 -0.51 18.98 8.29
N VAL A 168 -1.36 18.40 7.45
CA VAL A 168 -2.52 19.09 6.87
C VAL A 168 -3.84 18.71 7.53
N TYR A 169 -3.98 17.46 7.99
CA TYR A 169 -5.24 16.91 8.48
C TYR A 169 -5.19 16.44 9.94
N GLN A 170 -4.02 16.01 10.45
CA GLN A 170 -3.93 15.38 11.78
C GLN A 170 -2.66 15.79 12.56
N THR A 171 -2.68 17.01 13.10
CA THR A 171 -1.53 17.60 13.78
C THR A 171 -1.37 17.18 15.26
N THR A 172 -2.29 16.37 15.77
CA THR A 172 -2.30 15.93 17.18
C THR A 172 -1.11 15.01 17.49
N ASP A 173 -0.63 15.05 18.73
CA ASP A 173 0.50 14.20 19.13
C ASP A 173 0.12 12.72 19.19
N GLN A 174 -1.15 12.41 19.45
CA GLN A 174 -1.66 11.05 19.36
C GLN A 174 -1.62 10.54 17.91
N ALA A 175 -1.93 11.39 16.92
CA ALA A 175 -1.77 11.07 15.51
C ALA A 175 -0.34 10.76 15.12
N LYS A 176 0.60 11.61 15.51
CA LYS A 176 2.03 11.38 15.25
C LYS A 176 2.51 10.07 15.88
N LYS A 177 2.13 9.79 17.13
CA LYS A 177 2.52 8.54 17.84
C LYS A 177 1.99 7.30 17.14
N ILE A 178 0.72 7.32 16.71
CA ILE A 178 0.10 6.18 16.03
C ILE A 178 0.69 5.97 14.65
N THR A 179 0.90 7.02 13.85
CA THR A 179 1.59 6.91 12.55
C THR A 179 2.99 6.38 12.72
N LYS A 180 3.73 6.85 13.72
CA LYS A 180 5.07 6.36 14.00
C LYS A 180 5.08 4.87 14.36
N LYS A 181 4.14 4.43 15.22
CA LYS A 181 3.95 3.01 15.53
C LYS A 181 3.66 2.19 14.26
N MET A 182 2.80 2.69 13.38
CA MET A 182 2.52 2.05 12.08
C MET A 182 3.77 1.89 11.22
N GLU A 183 4.54 2.96 11.03
CA GLU A 183 5.77 2.93 10.24
C GLU A 183 6.80 1.95 10.83
N ASP A 184 6.95 1.92 12.15
CA ASP A 184 7.87 1.02 12.84
C ASP A 184 7.42 -0.45 12.72
N THR A 185 6.11 -0.73 12.84
CA THR A 185 5.56 -2.08 12.62
C THR A 185 5.77 -2.54 11.17
N ILE A 186 5.49 -1.68 10.19
CA ILE A 186 5.72 -1.97 8.76
C ILE A 186 7.20 -2.27 8.51
N TYR A 187 8.11 -1.46 9.06
CA TYR A 187 9.54 -1.68 8.94
C TYR A 187 9.94 -3.07 9.48
N ASN A 188 9.46 -3.44 10.66
CA ASN A 188 9.77 -4.74 11.26
C ASN A 188 9.25 -5.91 10.41
N PHE A 189 8.04 -5.82 9.86
CA PHE A 189 7.51 -6.85 8.95
C PHE A 189 8.35 -6.97 7.68
N ARG A 190 8.75 -5.84 7.09
CA ARG A 190 9.62 -5.81 5.91
C ARG A 190 11.00 -6.42 6.17
N GLU A 191 11.57 -6.19 7.35
CA GLU A 191 12.83 -6.83 7.74
C GLU A 191 12.68 -8.35 7.93
N GLN A 192 11.55 -8.80 8.48
CA GLN A 192 11.24 -10.23 8.57
C GLN A 192 11.07 -10.85 7.18
N ASP A 193 10.39 -10.17 6.26
CA ASP A 193 10.23 -10.60 4.87
C ASP A 193 11.59 -10.72 4.16
N VAL A 194 12.50 -9.73 4.32
CA VAL A 194 13.85 -9.81 3.75
C VAL A 194 14.58 -11.06 4.26
N ARG A 195 14.58 -11.31 5.58
CA ARG A 195 15.25 -12.48 6.18
C ARG A 195 14.60 -13.81 5.82
N LYS A 196 13.29 -13.80 5.56
CA LYS A 196 12.55 -14.99 5.16
C LYS A 196 12.85 -15.34 3.71
N TYR A 197 12.97 -14.34 2.84
CA TYR A 197 13.16 -14.53 1.40
C TYR A 197 14.64 -14.57 0.99
N PHE A 198 15.60 -14.14 1.81
CA PHE A 198 17.04 -14.15 1.47
C PHE A 198 17.90 -14.41 2.71
#